data_AF-A0A7S2T6P1-F1
#
_entry.id   AF-A0A7S2T6P1-F1
#
_cell.length_a   1.000
_cell.length_b   1.000
_cell.length_c   1.000
_cell.angle_alpha   90.00
_cell.angle_beta   90.00
_cell.angle_gamma   90.00
#
_symmetry.space_group_name_H-M   'P 1'
#
loop_
_entity.id
_entity.type
_entity.pdbx_description
1 polymer ?
#
loop_
_entity_poly.entity_id
_entity_poly.type
_entity_poly.pdbx_seq_one_letter_code
_entity_poly.pdbx_strand_id
1 'polypeptide(L)'
;MMNAAAKVRVGRALVHPRTCRSSSMVVVRAATEAAKEGETEERFRLNNLSPAPGSKRAKKRIGRGYGAGQGGSAGKGMRGQNARSGGGTRPGFEGGQNPLYRRLPKLKGIAGGMGAGVKDYNVVNVGALSENF
;
A
#
# COMPACT_ATOMS: atom_id res chain seq x y z
N MET A 1 -2.08 -2.74 54.08
CA MET A 1 -0.76 -2.98 54.69
C MET A 1 0.21 -3.37 53.59
N MET A 2 1.32 -2.62 53.47
CA MET A 2 2.67 -3.08 53.07
C MET A 2 2.76 -3.93 51.77
N ASN A 3 3.42 -3.48 50.69
CA ASN A 3 4.90 -3.38 50.60
C ASN A 3 5.29 -2.71 49.26
N ALA A 4 6.16 -1.71 49.30
CA ALA A 4 7.58 -1.78 48.88
C ALA A 4 7.81 -1.48 47.40
N ALA A 5 8.46 -0.34 47.16
CA ALA A 5 9.00 0.07 45.87
C ALA A 5 10.20 -0.80 45.47
N ALA A 6 10.30 -1.12 44.17
CA ALA A 6 11.54 -1.54 43.54
C ALA A 6 11.83 -0.62 42.35
N LYS A 7 13.01 -0.03 42.38
CA LYS A 7 13.60 0.80 41.33
C LYS A 7 14.48 -0.10 40.45
N VAL A 8 14.81 0.37 39.25
CA VAL A 8 16.02 0.08 38.44
C VAL A 8 15.83 -0.71 37.12
N ARG A 9 16.12 0.03 36.03
CA ARG A 9 16.93 -0.28 34.83
C ARG A 9 16.49 -1.39 33.86
N VAL A 10 16.22 -0.91 32.64
CA VAL A 10 16.58 -1.42 31.30
C VAL A 10 17.10 -2.87 31.25
N GLY A 11 16.33 -3.72 30.58
CA GLY A 11 16.75 -5.09 30.28
C GLY A 11 15.80 -5.83 29.35
N ARG A 12 15.93 -5.55 28.04
CA ARG A 12 15.86 -6.50 26.91
C ARG A 12 15.01 -7.78 27.10
N ALA A 13 13.84 -7.83 26.45
CA ALA A 13 13.17 -9.09 26.12
C ALA A 13 13.44 -9.44 24.65
N LEU A 14 14.31 -10.43 24.45
CA LEU A 14 14.50 -11.17 23.21
C LEU A 14 13.21 -11.94 22.89
N VAL A 15 12.47 -11.53 21.86
CA VAL A 15 11.48 -12.42 21.24
C VAL A 15 12.16 -13.14 20.08
N HIS A 16 12.43 -14.42 20.30
CA HIS A 16 12.98 -15.33 19.29
C HIS A 16 11.92 -15.60 18.22
N PRO A 17 12.22 -15.48 16.92
CA PRO A 17 11.29 -15.88 15.88
C PRO A 17 11.15 -17.40 15.86
N ARG A 18 9.89 -17.86 15.85
CA ARG A 18 9.51 -19.26 15.66
C ARG A 18 10.12 -19.78 14.35
N THR A 19 11.01 -20.76 14.45
CA THR A 19 11.42 -21.59 13.31
C THR A 19 10.58 -22.86 13.31
N CYS A 20 9.86 -23.11 12.21
CA CYS A 20 9.51 -24.46 11.77
C CYS A 20 9.32 -24.49 10.25
N ARG A 21 10.45 -24.83 9.62
CA ARG A 21 10.69 -25.49 8.34
C ARG A 21 9.51 -26.30 7.75
N SER A 22 9.23 -26.07 6.47
CA SER A 22 9.05 -27.11 5.43
C SER A 22 9.13 -26.42 4.07
N SER A 23 10.34 -26.27 3.51
CA SER A 23 10.90 -27.19 2.52
C SER A 23 9.90 -27.58 1.42
N SER A 24 9.70 -26.69 0.45
CA SER A 24 9.46 -27.11 -0.94
C SER A 24 10.34 -26.28 -1.85
N MET A 25 11.43 -26.92 -2.24
CA MET A 25 12.48 -26.47 -3.14
C MET A 25 11.88 -26.03 -4.47
N VAL A 26 11.98 -24.75 -4.82
CA VAL A 26 11.82 -24.28 -6.21
C VAL A 26 13.03 -23.41 -6.52
N VAL A 27 13.78 -23.89 -7.51
CA VAL A 27 15.06 -23.39 -7.99
C VAL A 27 14.96 -21.90 -8.33
N VAL A 28 15.65 -21.06 -7.57
CA VAL A 28 15.96 -19.68 -7.96
C VAL A 28 17.47 -19.57 -8.08
N ARG A 29 17.90 -19.28 -9.32
CA ARG A 29 19.28 -19.01 -9.71
C ARG A 29 19.93 -18.02 -8.75
N ALA A 30 21.15 -18.34 -8.35
CA ALA A 30 22.05 -17.48 -7.60
C ALA A 30 22.09 -16.07 -8.20
N ALA A 31 21.48 -15.11 -7.53
CA ALA A 31 21.92 -13.73 -7.56
C ALA A 31 22.99 -13.62 -6.48
N THR A 32 24.23 -13.88 -6.88
CA THR A 32 25.41 -13.59 -6.08
C THR A 32 25.35 -12.13 -5.62
N GLU A 33 25.50 -11.95 -4.33
CA GLU A 33 25.57 -10.68 -3.62
C GLU A 33 26.57 -9.74 -4.31
N ALA A 34 26.07 -8.56 -4.69
CA ALA A 34 26.90 -7.39 -4.94
C ALA A 34 26.32 -6.22 -4.12
N ALA A 35 26.17 -6.45 -2.82
CA ALA A 35 26.12 -5.35 -1.87
C ALA A 35 27.56 -4.85 -1.72
N LYS A 36 27.88 -3.73 -2.38
CA LYS A 36 29.14 -3.04 -2.11
C LYS A 36 29.01 -2.34 -0.77
N GLU A 37 29.55 -2.98 0.26
CA GLU A 37 29.95 -2.34 1.50
C GLU A 37 31.12 -1.42 1.17
N GLY A 38 30.85 -0.12 1.14
CA GLY A 38 31.83 0.94 1.06
C GLY A 38 31.54 1.92 2.18
N GLU A 39 32.11 1.64 3.35
CA GLU A 39 32.14 2.57 4.47
C GLU A 39 33.16 3.66 4.13
N THR A 40 32.72 4.70 3.42
CA THR A 40 33.46 5.95 3.30
C THR A 40 32.79 6.94 4.25
N GLU A 41 33.54 7.47 5.21
CA GLU A 41 33.19 8.61 6.07
C GLU A 41 33.00 9.89 5.22
N GLU A 42 32.03 9.89 4.31
CA GLU A 42 31.75 11.00 3.41
C GLU A 42 30.63 11.87 3.98
N ARG A 43 30.98 13.10 4.35
CA ARG A 43 30.03 14.15 4.71
C ARG A 43 28.98 14.34 3.60
N PHE A 44 27.71 14.51 3.98
CA PHE A 44 26.65 14.82 3.02
C PHE A 44 26.99 16.07 2.18
N ARG A 45 26.92 15.89 0.86
CA ARG A 45 27.11 16.88 -0.20
C ARG A 45 26.00 16.66 -1.23
N LEU A 46 25.76 17.61 -2.12
CA LEU A 46 24.70 17.46 -3.13
C LEU A 46 24.92 16.24 -4.07
N ASN A 47 26.16 15.79 -4.23
CA ASN A 47 26.54 14.73 -5.17
C ASN A 47 26.37 13.31 -4.60
N ASN A 48 26.25 13.14 -3.27
CA ASN A 48 26.15 11.82 -2.63
C ASN A 48 24.77 11.56 -1.99
N LEU A 49 23.82 12.47 -2.17
CA LEU A 49 22.43 12.25 -1.77
C LEU A 49 21.72 11.35 -2.79
N SER A 50 21.19 10.24 -2.31
CA SER A 50 20.32 9.36 -3.09
C SER A 50 19.05 9.05 -2.30
N PRO A 51 17.91 8.83 -2.98
CA PRO A 51 16.69 8.43 -2.29
C PRO A 51 16.83 7.03 -1.71
N ALA A 52 16.12 6.76 -0.61
CA ALA A 52 16.05 5.41 -0.05
C ALA A 52 15.58 4.39 -1.11
N PRO A 53 16.14 3.16 -1.11
CA PRO A 53 15.78 2.15 -2.09
C PRO A 53 14.28 1.89 -2.06
N GLY A 54 13.65 1.90 -3.25
CA GLY A 54 12.21 1.71 -3.40
C GLY A 54 11.33 2.95 -3.20
N SER A 55 11.89 4.09 -2.76
CA SER A 55 11.14 5.36 -2.63
C SER A 55 10.61 5.87 -3.98
N LYS A 56 11.42 5.77 -5.04
CA LYS A 56 11.03 6.17 -6.40
C LYS A 56 11.14 4.99 -7.35
N ARG A 57 10.06 4.72 -8.09
CA ARG A 57 10.02 3.71 -9.16
C ARG A 57 9.97 4.40 -10.52
N ALA A 58 10.76 3.91 -11.48
CA ALA A 58 10.72 4.42 -12.84
C ALA A 58 9.37 4.12 -13.49
N LYS A 59 8.76 5.13 -14.13
CA LYS A 59 7.47 4.98 -14.84
C LYS A 59 7.70 4.24 -16.15
N LYS A 60 6.76 3.36 -16.51
CA LYS A 60 6.77 2.69 -17.81
C LYS A 60 6.42 3.69 -18.92
N ARG A 61 7.32 3.87 -19.88
CA ARG A 61 7.07 4.68 -21.09
C ARG A 61 6.43 3.79 -22.16
N ILE A 62 5.14 3.99 -22.39
CA ILE A 62 4.34 3.17 -23.29
C ILE A 62 4.59 3.55 -24.76
N GLY A 63 4.49 2.59 -25.68
CA GLY A 63 4.66 2.82 -27.12
C GLY A 63 6.12 3.08 -27.52
N ARG A 64 7.08 2.37 -26.90
CA ARG A 64 8.52 2.46 -27.18
C ARG A 64 9.09 1.09 -27.55
N GLY A 65 8.53 0.51 -28.61
CA GLY A 65 8.89 -0.84 -29.08
C GLY A 65 8.35 -1.97 -28.21
N TYR A 66 8.39 -3.19 -28.74
CA TYR A 66 7.86 -4.38 -28.05
C TYR A 66 8.74 -4.82 -26.88
N GLY A 67 10.06 -4.61 -26.95
CA GLY A 67 11.00 -4.95 -25.86
C GLY A 67 10.75 -4.17 -24.55
N ALA A 68 10.12 -2.99 -24.62
CA ALA A 68 9.70 -2.22 -23.44
C ALA A 68 8.42 -2.78 -22.76
N GLY A 69 7.80 -3.82 -23.34
CA GLY A 69 6.68 -4.58 -22.79
C GLY A 69 5.28 -3.99 -23.04
N GLN A 70 5.11 -2.68 -23.23
CA GLN A 70 3.85 -2.13 -23.76
C GLN A 70 4.16 -1.41 -25.08
N GLY A 71 4.21 -2.20 -26.16
CA GLY A 71 4.58 -1.77 -27.52
C GLY A 71 3.40 -1.21 -28.31
N GLY A 72 3.17 -1.76 -29.51
CA GLY A 72 2.29 -1.18 -30.54
C GLY A 72 0.86 -0.85 -30.10
N SER A 73 0.21 -1.73 -29.32
CA SER A 73 -1.15 -1.50 -28.81
C SER A 73 -1.21 -0.71 -27.50
N ALA A 74 -0.05 -0.36 -26.93
CA ALA A 74 0.04 0.33 -25.64
C ALA A 74 -0.70 -0.37 -24.48
N GLY A 75 -1.01 -1.68 -24.61
CA GLY A 75 -1.81 -2.43 -23.66
C GLY A 75 -3.33 -2.20 -23.75
N LYS A 76 -3.79 -1.44 -24.76
CA LYS A 76 -5.21 -1.09 -24.95
C LYS A 76 -6.00 -2.11 -25.78
N GLY A 77 -5.32 -3.07 -26.40
CA GLY A 77 -5.93 -4.09 -27.27
C GLY A 77 -6.17 -3.61 -28.70
N MET A 78 -7.15 -4.23 -29.37
CA MET A 78 -7.51 -3.95 -30.77
C MET A 78 -8.48 -2.75 -30.87
N ARG A 79 -9.16 -2.59 -32.01
CA ARG A 79 -10.02 -1.44 -32.34
C ARG A 79 -11.36 -1.46 -31.57
N GLY A 80 -11.34 -1.22 -30.26
CA GLY A 80 -12.53 -1.04 -29.42
C GLY A 80 -12.73 0.41 -28.96
N GLN A 81 -13.87 0.71 -28.32
CA GLN A 81 -14.17 2.04 -27.76
C GLN A 81 -13.11 2.50 -26.75
N ASN A 82 -12.66 1.60 -25.87
CA ASN A 82 -11.63 1.89 -24.85
C ASN A 82 -10.21 2.08 -25.43
N ALA A 83 -9.97 1.65 -26.67
CA ALA A 83 -8.68 1.84 -27.33
C ALA A 83 -8.53 3.23 -27.96
N ARG A 84 -9.63 3.98 -28.13
CA ARG A 84 -9.63 5.32 -28.73
C ARG A 84 -9.14 6.38 -27.73
N SER A 85 -8.68 7.53 -28.25
CA SER A 85 -8.39 8.71 -27.43
C SER A 85 -9.67 9.21 -26.76
N GLY A 86 -9.61 9.53 -25.47
CA GLY A 86 -10.81 9.88 -24.69
C GLY A 86 -11.78 8.70 -24.49
N GLY A 87 -11.35 7.47 -24.79
CA GLY A 87 -12.16 6.26 -24.61
C GLY A 87 -12.43 5.94 -23.14
N GLY A 88 -13.43 5.08 -22.93
CA GLY A 88 -13.96 4.74 -21.63
C GLY A 88 -15.39 5.25 -21.47
N THR A 89 -16.22 4.48 -20.78
CA THR A 89 -17.55 4.95 -20.36
C THR A 89 -17.53 5.26 -18.86
N ARG A 90 -18.46 6.10 -18.40
CA ARG A 90 -18.58 6.45 -16.98
C ARG A 90 -18.65 5.18 -16.12
N PRO A 91 -17.90 5.10 -15.00
CA PRO A 91 -18.05 4.00 -14.05
C PRO A 91 -19.51 3.81 -13.61
N GLY A 92 -19.99 2.57 -13.67
CA GLY A 92 -21.40 2.25 -13.39
C GLY A 92 -22.35 2.41 -14.58
N PHE A 93 -21.85 2.56 -15.81
CA PHE A 93 -22.66 2.41 -17.02
C PHE A 93 -22.68 0.95 -17.48
N GLU A 94 -23.87 0.40 -17.70
CA GLU A 94 -24.11 -1.02 -18.05
C GLU A 94 -24.60 -1.17 -19.51
N GLY A 95 -24.12 -0.35 -20.44
CA GLY A 95 -24.42 -0.54 -21.87
C GLY A 95 -25.84 -0.15 -22.31
N GLY A 96 -26.53 0.71 -21.56
CA GLY A 96 -27.92 1.12 -21.83
C GLY A 96 -28.94 0.43 -20.91
N GLN A 97 -28.53 -0.59 -20.17
CA GLN A 97 -29.33 -1.15 -19.08
C GLN A 97 -29.48 -0.10 -17.96
N ASN A 98 -30.64 -0.07 -17.29
CA ASN A 98 -30.83 0.83 -16.14
C ASN A 98 -29.79 0.50 -15.05
N PRO A 99 -28.85 1.38 -14.70
CA PRO A 99 -27.72 1.00 -13.84
C PRO A 99 -28.10 0.58 -12.42
N LEU A 100 -27.25 -0.23 -11.77
CA LEU A 100 -27.46 -0.72 -10.40
C LEU A 100 -27.82 0.38 -9.39
N TYR A 101 -27.12 1.52 -9.42
CA TYR A 101 -27.38 2.64 -8.49
C TYR A 101 -28.74 3.33 -8.69
N ARG A 102 -29.44 3.03 -9.79
CA ARG A 102 -30.82 3.46 -10.03
C ARG A 102 -31.85 2.37 -9.72
N ARG A 103 -31.46 1.10 -9.80
CA ARG A 103 -32.35 -0.04 -9.47
C ARG A 103 -32.60 -0.15 -7.97
N LEU A 104 -31.57 0.12 -7.17
CA LEU A 104 -31.67 0.02 -5.71
C LEU A 104 -32.28 1.30 -5.12
N PRO A 105 -33.09 1.17 -4.05
CA PRO A 105 -33.57 2.34 -3.32
C PRO A 105 -32.42 3.08 -2.64
N LYS A 106 -32.60 4.38 -2.42
CA LYS A 106 -31.65 5.18 -1.62
C LYS A 106 -31.65 4.71 -0.16
N LEU A 107 -30.53 4.94 0.53
CA LEU A 107 -30.39 4.62 1.95
C LEU A 107 -31.45 5.35 2.81
N LYS A 108 -31.90 4.69 3.89
CA LYS A 108 -32.84 5.26 4.86
C LYS A 108 -32.30 6.56 5.46
N GLY A 109 -33.18 7.53 5.69
CA GLY A 109 -32.81 8.85 6.22
C GLY A 109 -32.26 9.81 5.15
N ILE A 110 -31.23 9.40 4.40
CA ILE A 110 -30.57 10.22 3.37
C ILE A 110 -31.56 10.58 2.25
N ALA A 111 -32.40 9.62 1.83
CA ALA A 111 -33.41 9.86 0.81
C ALA A 111 -34.41 10.96 1.17
N GLY A 112 -34.69 11.13 2.47
CA GLY A 112 -35.63 12.11 3.02
C GLY A 112 -34.97 13.38 3.56
N GLY A 113 -33.68 13.60 3.30
CA GLY A 113 -32.97 14.81 3.74
C GLY A 113 -32.54 14.82 5.22
N MET A 114 -32.60 13.69 5.92
CA MET A 114 -32.06 13.59 7.28
C MET A 114 -30.53 13.65 7.22
N GLY A 115 -29.91 14.46 8.10
CA GLY A 115 -28.45 14.54 8.21
C GLY A 115 -27.83 13.19 8.60
N ALA A 116 -26.62 12.92 8.10
CA ALA A 116 -25.86 11.75 8.54
C ALA A 116 -25.41 11.94 10.00
N GLY A 117 -25.54 10.90 10.83
CA GLY A 117 -25.10 10.95 12.22
C GLY A 117 -23.59 11.14 12.31
N VAL A 118 -23.15 12.27 12.88
CA VAL A 118 -21.76 12.55 13.19
C VAL A 118 -21.50 12.15 14.66
N LYS A 119 -20.30 11.68 14.98
CA LYS A 119 -19.94 11.32 16.37
C LYS A 119 -19.60 12.59 17.15
N ASP A 120 -20.26 12.80 18.28
CA ASP A 120 -20.02 13.96 19.15
C ASP A 120 -18.79 13.82 20.04
N TYR A 121 -18.32 12.58 20.24
CA TYR A 121 -17.24 12.27 21.17
C TYR A 121 -16.15 11.42 20.51
N ASN A 122 -14.91 11.59 20.98
CA ASN A 122 -13.80 10.75 20.61
C ASN A 122 -13.85 9.46 21.44
N VAL A 123 -14.03 8.32 20.77
CA VAL A 123 -14.07 7.02 21.43
C VAL A 123 -12.63 6.62 21.78
N VAL A 124 -12.35 6.45 23.07
CA VAL A 124 -11.05 5.99 23.58
C VAL A 124 -11.22 4.62 24.23
N ASN A 125 -10.34 3.68 23.87
CA ASN A 125 -10.35 2.32 24.42
C ASN A 125 -9.58 2.27 25.75
N VAL A 126 -10.09 1.51 26.72
CA VAL A 126 -9.46 1.36 28.05
C VAL A 126 -8.06 0.74 27.96
N GLY A 127 -7.84 -0.21 27.04
CA GLY A 127 -6.52 -0.81 26.83
C GLY A 127 -5.43 0.18 26.39
N ALA A 128 -5.80 1.17 25.58
CA ALA A 128 -4.87 2.23 25.17
C ALA A 128 -4.54 3.18 26.32
N LEU A 129 -5.40 3.27 27.35
CA LEU A 129 -5.11 4.03 28.56
C LEU A 129 -4.17 3.27 29.48
N SER A 130 -4.35 1.95 29.66
CA SER A 130 -3.49 1.13 30.53
C SER A 130 -2.04 0.96 30.05
N GLU A 131 -1.75 1.22 28.77
CA GLU A 131 -0.38 1.18 28.25
C GLU A 131 0.36 2.51 28.41
N ASN A 132 -0.39 3.62 28.53
CA ASN A 132 0.15 4.99 28.56
C ASN A 132 0.11 5.62 29.97
N PHE A 133 -0.72 5.08 30.87
CA PHE A 133 -0.87 5.46 32.28
C PHE A 133 -0.62 4.26 33.18
#